data_AF-A0A2G5LQT2-F1
#
_entry.id   AF-A0A2G5LQT2-F1
#
_cell.length_a   1.000
_cell.length_b   1.000
_cell.length_c   1.000
_cell.angle_alpha   90.00
_cell.angle_beta   90.00
_cell.angle_gamma   90.00
#
_symmetry.space_group_name_H-M   'P 1'
#
loop_
_entity.id
_entity.type
_entity.pdbx_description
1 polymer ?
#
loop_
_entity_poly.entity_id
_entity_poly.type
_entity_poly.pdbx_seq_one_letter_code
_entity_poly.pdbx_strand_id
1 'polypeptide(L)' 'MVKPTPNPPLFTVNPHQNTEALLANASETLCSLNALTCHLAFDLDPAQRASMLAIQQMAELSQLLVDRALEQVSLG' A
#
# COMPACT_ATOMS: atom_id res chain seq x y z
N MET A 1 -13.29 -37.89 5.73
CA MET A 1 -12.29 -36.81 5.61
C MET A 1 -12.92 -35.68 4.83
N VAL A 2 -13.27 -34.57 5.47
CA VAL A 2 -13.78 -33.37 4.78
C VAL A 2 -12.56 -32.61 4.25
N LYS A 3 -12.46 -32.46 2.93
CA LYS A 3 -11.42 -31.63 2.31
C LYS A 3 -11.83 -30.16 2.55
N PRO A 4 -10.98 -29.30 3.13
CA PRO A 4 -11.31 -27.90 3.22
C PRO A 4 -11.36 -27.36 1.79
N THR A 5 -12.53 -26.95 1.35
CA THR A 5 -12.67 -26.12 0.15
C THR A 5 -11.95 -24.80 0.44
N PRO A 6 -11.04 -24.33 -0.45
CA PRO A 6 -10.43 -23.02 -0.27
C PRO A 6 -11.55 -21.97 -0.24
N ASN A 7 -11.64 -21.20 0.84
CA ASN A 7 -12.51 -20.03 0.82
C ASN A 7 -11.97 -19.06 -0.23
N PRO A 8 -12.81 -18.58 -1.17
CA PRO A 8 -12.37 -17.55 -2.09
C PRO A 8 -11.93 -16.30 -1.30
N PRO A 9 -10.90 -15.59 -1.77
CA PRO A 9 -10.43 -14.39 -1.11
C PRO A 9 -11.54 -13.32 -1.07
N LEU A 10 -11.63 -12.60 0.05
CA LEU A 10 -12.61 -11.51 0.22
C LEU A 10 -12.32 -10.31 -0.69
N PHE A 11 -11.05 -10.11 -1.05
CA PHE A 11 -10.61 -9.03 -1.94
C PHE A 11 -9.78 -9.63 -3.08
N THR A 12 -10.02 -9.18 -4.31
CA THR A 12 -9.26 -9.56 -5.50
C THR A 12 -8.95 -8.32 -6.33
N VAL A 13 -7.82 -8.37 -7.03
CA VAL A 13 -7.52 -7.38 -8.09
C VAL A 13 -8.20 -7.87 -9.36
N ASN A 14 -9.00 -7.02 -10.00
CA ASN A 14 -9.60 -7.33 -11.29
C ASN A 14 -8.50 -7.46 -12.36
N PRO A 15 -8.31 -8.63 -13.01
CA PRO A 15 -7.24 -8.83 -13.98
C PRO A 15 -7.44 -8.04 -15.28
N HIS A 16 -8.63 -7.49 -15.52
CA HIS A 16 -8.95 -6.68 -16.70
C HIS A 16 -8.77 -5.18 -16.47
N GLN A 17 -8.27 -4.77 -15.30
CA GLN A 17 -8.08 -3.38 -14.98
C GLN A 17 -6.82 -2.82 -15.65
N ASN A 18 -6.90 -1.59 -16.16
CA ASN A 18 -5.77 -0.94 -16.79
C ASN A 18 -4.70 -0.55 -15.76
N THR A 19 -3.46 -0.41 -16.21
CA THR A 19 -2.31 -0.10 -15.35
C THR A 19 -2.49 1.22 -14.61
N GLU A 20 -3.07 2.23 -15.25
CA GLU A 20 -3.35 3.53 -14.63
C GLU A 20 -4.27 3.40 -13.42
N ALA A 21 -5.41 2.71 -13.53
CA ALA A 21 -6.32 2.53 -12.41
C ALA A 21 -5.72 1.68 -11.29
N LEU A 22 -4.87 0.69 -11.62
CA LEU A 22 -4.12 -0.08 -10.62
C LEU A 22 -3.13 0.81 -9.86
N LEU A 23 -2.38 1.65 -10.56
CA LEU A 23 -1.42 2.58 -9.96
C LEU A 23 -2.10 3.69 -9.16
N ALA A 24 -3.24 4.21 -9.63
CA ALA A 24 -4.05 5.16 -8.88
C ALA A 24 -4.56 4.56 -7.56
N ASN A 25 -5.11 3.34 -7.59
CA ASN A 25 -5.53 2.64 -6.37
C ASN A 25 -4.34 2.37 -5.43
N ALA A 26 -3.18 2.01 -5.96
CA ALA A 26 -1.97 1.82 -5.18
C ALA A 26 -1.52 3.14 -4.51
N SER A 27 -1.52 4.25 -5.25
CA SER A 27 -1.19 5.59 -4.75
C SER A 27 -2.14 6.02 -3.63
N GLU A 28 -3.45 5.85 -3.80
CA GLU A 28 -4.45 6.16 -2.77
C GLU A 28 -4.29 5.29 -1.52
N THR A 29 -3.98 4.00 -1.70
CA THR A 29 -3.72 3.06 -0.60
C THR A 29 -2.48 3.45 0.18
N LEU A 30 -1.38 3.81 -0.51
CA LEU A 30 -0.14 4.24 0.12
C LEU A 30 -0.29 5.61 0.82
N CYS A 31 -1.07 6.52 0.25
CA CYS A 31 -1.41 7.80 0.89
C CYS A 31 -2.15 7.56 2.22
N SER A 32 -3.12 6.64 2.21
CA SER A 32 -3.87 6.24 3.41
C SER A 32 -2.96 5.56 4.45
N LEU A 33 -2.05 4.68 4.00
CA LEU A 33 -1.06 4.05 4.87
C LEU A 33 -0.17 5.09 5.54
N ASN A 34 0.40 6.02 4.76
CA ASN A 34 1.26 7.09 5.27
C ASN A 34 0.54 7.94 6.31
N ALA A 35 -0.72 8.30 6.08
CA ALA A 35 -1.52 9.03 7.07
C ALA A 35 -1.66 8.25 8.39
N LEU A 36 -1.94 6.94 8.33
CA LEU A 36 -2.07 6.09 9.51
C LEU A 36 -0.75 5.91 10.26
N THR A 37 0.36 5.67 9.56
CA THR A 37 1.68 5.48 10.18
C THR A 37 2.19 6.76 10.85
N CYS A 38 1.88 7.94 10.30
CA CYS A 38 2.14 9.22 10.98
C CYS A 38 1.39 9.33 12.32
N HIS A 39 0.14 8.86 12.40
CA HIS A 39 -0.63 8.86 13.65
C HIS A 39 -0.09 7.87 14.68
N LEU A 40 0.31 6.67 14.26
CA LEU A 40 0.79 5.60 15.14
C LEU A 40 2.17 5.88 15.77
N ALA A 41 3.02 6.70 15.15
CA ALA A 41 4.37 6.96 15.65
C ALA A 41 4.41 7.66 17.03
N PHE A 42 3.32 8.34 17.41
CA PHE A 42 3.22 9.08 18.68
C PHE A 42 2.90 8.18 19.89
N ASP A 43 2.28 7.02 19.67
CA ASP A 43 1.77 6.15 20.74
C ASP A 43 2.71 4.99 21.11
N LEU A 44 3.92 4.95 20.54
CA LEU A 44 4.81 3.80 20.62
C LEU A 44 6.02 4.01 21.52
N ASP A 45 6.41 2.92 22.19
CA ASP A 45 7.64 2.83 22.98
C ASP A 45 8.89 3.06 22.12
N PRO A 46 10.02 3.51 22.71
CA PRO A 46 11.22 3.90 21.95
C PRO A 46 11.75 2.82 20.99
N ALA A 47 11.66 1.53 21.36
CA ALA A 47 12.08 0.43 20.51
C ALA A 47 11.13 0.21 19.30
N GLN A 48 9.82 0.40 19.49
CA GLN A 48 8.80 0.28 18.45
C GLN A 48 8.83 1.48 17.48
N ARG A 49 9.24 2.64 17.96
CA ARG A 49 9.38 3.86 17.15
C ARG A 49 10.40 3.71 16.02
N ALA A 50 11.53 3.05 16.26
CA ALA A 50 12.53 2.80 15.22
C ALA A 50 11.98 1.90 14.09
N SER A 51 11.24 0.85 14.46
CA SER A 51 10.56 -0.02 13.49
C SER A 51 9.49 0.73 12.70
N MET A 52 8.69 1.58 13.35
CA MET A 52 7.69 2.38 12.64
C MET A 52 8.31 3.43 11.73
N LEU A 53 9.41 4.06 12.13
CA LEU A 53 10.11 5.01 11.26
C LEU A 53 10.62 4.30 9.99
N ALA A 54 11.13 3.07 10.12
CA ALA A 54 11.53 2.27 8.97
C ALA A 54 10.32 1.94 8.07
N ILE A 55 9.16 1.58 8.63
CA ILE A 55 7.93 1.34 7.87
C ILE A 55 7.48 2.61 7.13
N GLN A 56 7.46 3.76 7.82
CA GLN A 56 7.12 5.05 7.23
C GLN A 56 8.05 5.38 6.06
N GLN A 57 9.36 5.21 6.24
CA GLN A 57 10.34 5.49 5.19
C GLN A 57 10.15 4.57 3.96
N MET A 58 9.82 3.29 4.17
CA MET A 58 9.51 2.37 3.07
C MET A 58 8.19 2.72 2.36
N ALA A 59 7.18 3.17 3.10
CA ALA A 59 5.89 3.59 2.55
C ALA A 59 6.02 4.87 1.73
N GLU A 60 6.77 5.88 2.20
CA GLU A 60 7.10 7.09 1.45
C GLU A 60 7.89 6.80 0.18
N LEU A 61 8.91 5.93 0.26
CA LEU A 61 9.66 5.53 -0.94
C LEU A 61 8.75 4.83 -1.96
N SER A 62 7.87 3.95 -1.49
CA SER A 62 6.91 3.26 -2.36
C SER A 62 5.93 4.23 -3.02
N GLN A 63 5.45 5.24 -2.28
CA GLN A 63 4.58 6.30 -2.81
C GLN A 63 5.26 7.02 -3.97
N LEU A 64 6.51 7.47 -3.78
CA LEU A 64 7.26 8.19 -4.82
C LEU A 64 7.45 7.35 -6.10
N LEU A 65 7.71 6.05 -5.96
CA LEU A 65 7.86 5.14 -7.10
C LEU A 65 6.53 4.94 -7.84
N VAL A 66 5.42 4.77 -7.10
CA VAL A 66 4.08 4.59 -7.67
C VAL A 66 3.60 5.87 -8.37
N ASP A 67 3.76 7.03 -7.74
CA ASP A 67 3.36 8.31 -8.32
C ASP A 67 4.13 8.60 -9.61
N ARG A 68 5.43 8.28 -9.62
CA ARG A 68 6.24 8.41 -10.84
C ARG A 68 5.79 7.46 -11.94
N ALA A 69 5.46 6.20 -11.61
CA ALA A 69 4.94 5.25 -12.57
C ALA A 69 3.56 5.67 -13.11
N LEU A 70 2.70 6.21 -12.25
CA LEU A 70 1.38 6.72 -12.62
C LEU A 70 1.51 7.89 -13.61
N GLU A 71 2.38 8.85 -13.31
CA GLU A 71 2.68 9.97 -14.21
C GLU A 71 3.16 9.49 -15.58
N GLN A 72 4.01 8.45 -15.63
CA GLN A 72 4.51 7.89 -16.90
C GLN A 72 3.39 7.28 -17.76
N VAL A 73 2.37 6.66 -17.14
CA VAL A 73 1.26 6.04 -17.88
C VAL A 73 0.14 7.03 -18.21
N SER A 74 0.00 8.11 -17.45
CA SER A 74 -1.02 9.15 -17.72
C SER A 74 -0.56 10.18 -18.77
N LEU A 75 0.74 10.26 -19.06
CA LEU A 75 1.31 11.14 -20.10
C LEU A 75 1.53 10.45 -21.46
N GLY A 76 1.31 9.15 -21.56
CA GLY A 76 1.48 8.33 -22.77
C GLY A 76 0.16 7.94 -23.41
#